data_AF-A0A165ZDW5-F1
#
_entry.id   AF-A0A165ZDW5-F1
#
_cell.length_a   1.000
_cell.length_b   1.000
_cell.length_c   1.000
_cell.angle_alpha   90.00
_cell.angle_beta   90.00
_cell.angle_gamma   90.00
#
_symmetry.space_group_name_H-M   'P 1'
#
loop_
_entity.id
_entity.type
_entity.pdbx_description
1 polymer ?
#
loop_
_entity_poly.entity_id
_entity_poly.type
_entity_poly.pdbx_seq_one_letter_code
_entity_poly.pdbx_strand_id
1 'polypeptide(L)'
;MHCTSLELIPSDHFDDLAFNIATGDLAAVQADFDARVKRLAGDDGAADDAAARTSAAQEIAELTWGPTGVRVYNLIGLGLLLFDDMREKQLAVARWLSTAAAVPVDGADLSGSTALFHAISTHPAFEPDLAQIMYDAGADVNRRNRYGATAAHEICMIADSSREGVRKMEGALRWFVTHGGNVDVKDSDRCTPRSVLGMTTAMMGSSDRSRVLKVVEDEDKRRKGRKDACCVCCGREDLRLLRCGRCRKAGYCEPSTGRLCQKVDWPRHKVAECKTT
;
A
#
# COMPACT_ATOMS: atom_id res chain seq x y z
N MET A 1 -19.94 0.21 -8.15
CA MET A 1 -20.07 1.08 -6.96
C MET A 1 -18.66 1.51 -6.61
N HIS A 2 -18.16 2.52 -7.31
CA HIS A 2 -16.85 3.07 -6.99
C HIS A 2 -17.01 3.79 -5.65
N CYS A 3 -16.39 3.28 -4.58
CA CYS A 3 -16.17 4.04 -3.34
C CYS A 3 -15.11 5.12 -3.61
N THR A 4 -15.32 5.91 -4.66
CA THR A 4 -14.48 7.04 -5.00
C THR A 4 -14.90 8.20 -4.12
N SER A 5 -13.89 8.89 -3.61
CA SER A 5 -13.87 10.19 -2.93
C SER A 5 -14.70 11.33 -3.54
N LEU A 6 -15.59 11.08 -4.51
CA LEU A 6 -16.50 12.04 -5.12
C LEU A 6 -17.47 12.69 -4.12
N GLU A 7 -17.61 12.13 -2.92
CA GLU A 7 -18.41 12.71 -1.84
C GLU A 7 -17.59 13.54 -0.85
N LEU A 8 -16.25 13.57 -0.93
CA LEU A 8 -15.43 14.36 -0.03
C LEU A 8 -15.27 15.79 -0.55
N ILE A 9 -16.24 16.65 -0.23
CA ILE A 9 -16.18 18.09 -0.50
C ILE A 9 -15.33 18.79 0.57
N PRO A 10 -14.19 19.44 0.23
CA PRO A 10 -13.32 20.07 1.22
C PRO A 10 -14.02 21.11 2.10
N SER A 11 -14.88 21.95 1.52
CA SER A 11 -15.60 22.99 2.27
C SER A 11 -16.55 22.44 3.33
N ASP A 12 -17.06 21.22 3.12
CA ASP A 12 -18.13 20.66 3.94
C ASP A 12 -17.59 19.65 4.95
N HIS A 13 -16.42 19.06 4.67
CA HIS A 13 -15.91 17.91 5.41
C HIS A 13 -14.54 18.10 6.04
N PHE A 14 -13.78 19.14 5.67
CA PHE A 14 -12.46 19.37 6.28
C PHE A 14 -12.62 20.23 7.53
N ASP A 15 -12.08 19.72 8.64
CA ASP A 15 -11.66 20.58 9.74
C ASP A 15 -10.29 21.22 9.42
N ASP A 16 -9.81 22.10 10.30
CA ASP A 16 -8.54 22.80 10.12
C ASP A 16 -7.38 21.83 9.91
N LEU A 17 -7.36 20.71 10.65
CA LEU A 17 -6.30 19.70 10.54
C LEU A 17 -6.35 18.99 9.19
N ALA A 18 -7.52 18.56 8.72
CA ALA A 18 -7.68 17.96 7.40
C ALA A 18 -7.22 18.91 6.30
N PHE A 19 -7.56 20.19 6.39
CA PHE A 19 -7.13 21.18 5.42
C PHE A 19 -5.60 21.33 5.41
N ASN A 20 -4.98 21.40 6.59
CA ASN A 20 -3.52 21.48 6.72
C ASN A 20 -2.82 20.22 6.18
N ILE A 21 -3.37 19.03 6.44
CA ILE A 21 -2.86 17.77 5.90
C ILE A 21 -2.97 17.74 4.37
N ALA A 22 -4.16 18.07 3.85
CA ALA A 22 -4.44 18.00 2.41
C ALA A 22 -3.68 19.05 1.60
N THR A 23 -3.34 20.20 2.17
CA THR A 23 -2.56 21.26 1.52
C THR A 23 -1.07 21.23 1.86
N GLY A 24 -0.65 20.40 2.81
CA GLY A 24 0.74 20.19 3.18
C GLY A 24 1.32 21.24 4.14
N ASP A 25 0.51 21.90 4.97
CA ASP A 25 1.02 22.77 6.05
C ASP A 25 1.65 21.94 7.17
N LEU A 26 2.92 21.57 6.96
CA LEU A 26 3.68 20.73 7.88
C LEU A 26 3.83 21.38 9.26
N ALA A 27 3.98 22.69 9.34
CA ALA A 27 4.15 23.38 10.62
C ALA A 27 2.87 23.31 11.46
N ALA A 28 1.70 23.50 10.83
CA ALA A 28 0.43 23.36 11.50
C ALA A 28 0.15 21.91 11.93
N VAL A 29 0.49 20.92 11.10
CA VAL A 29 0.36 19.49 11.43
C VAL A 29 1.26 19.11 12.61
N GLN A 30 2.50 19.62 12.64
CA GLN A 30 3.43 19.42 13.76
C GLN A 30 2.90 20.03 15.06
N ALA A 31 2.35 21.25 14.98
CA ALA A 31 1.78 21.93 16.14
C ALA A 31 0.56 21.19 16.70
N ASP A 32 -0.34 20.66 15.85
CA ASP A 32 -1.47 19.82 16.29
C ASP A 32 -0.97 18.56 17.01
N PHE A 33 0.01 17.87 16.43
CA PHE A 33 0.60 16.68 17.05
C PHE A 33 1.24 16.98 18.41
N ASP A 34 2.07 18.03 18.50
CA ASP A 34 2.73 18.42 19.75
C ASP A 34 1.70 18.82 20.83
N ALA A 35 0.59 19.45 20.44
CA ALA A 35 -0.50 19.75 21.35
C ALA A 35 -1.18 18.47 21.88
N ARG A 36 -1.37 17.44 21.03
CA ARG A 36 -1.87 16.12 21.47
C ARG A 36 -0.91 15.45 22.44
N VAL A 37 0.39 15.44 22.12
CA VAL A 37 1.43 14.88 22.98
C VAL A 37 1.39 15.53 24.36
N LYS A 38 1.38 16.87 24.40
CA LYS A 38 1.31 17.63 25.66
C LYS A 38 0.05 17.30 26.46
N ARG A 39 -1.12 17.25 25.81
CA ARG A 39 -2.39 16.89 26.45
C ARG A 39 -2.35 15.47 27.04
N LEU A 40 -1.75 14.53 26.31
CA LEU A 40 -1.66 13.12 26.71
C LEU A 40 -0.57 12.87 27.76
N ALA A 41 0.45 13.73 27.84
CA ALA A 41 1.48 13.67 28.87
C ALA A 41 0.98 14.06 30.27
N GLY A 42 -0.10 14.87 30.33
CA GLY A 42 -0.67 15.41 31.56
C GLY A 42 0.17 16.54 32.18
N ASP A 43 -0.40 17.25 33.15
CA ASP A 43 0.23 18.44 33.76
C ASP A 43 1.46 18.12 34.63
N ASP A 44 1.58 16.89 35.12
CA ASP A 44 2.68 16.46 36.01
C ASP A 44 3.86 15.76 35.29
N GLY A 45 3.80 15.63 33.96
CA GLY A 45 4.83 14.91 33.18
C GLY A 45 4.95 13.41 33.54
N ALA A 46 3.90 12.82 34.10
CA ALA A 46 3.91 11.46 34.63
C ALA A 46 3.84 10.38 33.54
N ALA A 47 3.33 10.71 32.34
CA ALA A 47 3.43 9.80 31.20
C ALA A 47 4.82 9.89 30.57
N ASP A 48 5.40 8.74 30.22
CA ASP A 48 6.59 8.69 29.37
C ASP A 48 6.31 9.43 28.06
N ASP A 49 7.16 10.40 27.70
CA ASP A 49 7.04 11.19 26.47
C ASP A 49 6.91 10.27 25.24
N ALA A 50 7.59 9.13 25.24
CA ALA A 50 7.46 8.13 24.19
C ALA A 50 6.05 7.49 24.14
N ALA A 51 5.44 7.23 25.30
CA ALA A 51 4.08 6.71 25.38
C ALA A 51 3.05 7.75 24.92
N ALA A 52 3.20 9.02 25.35
CA ALA A 52 2.33 10.11 24.92
C ALA A 52 2.40 10.33 23.41
N ARG A 53 3.61 10.31 22.82
CA ARG A 53 3.81 10.35 21.36
C ARG A 53 3.16 9.17 20.64
N THR A 54 3.30 7.96 21.17
CA THR A 54 2.66 6.77 20.60
C THR A 54 1.13 6.89 20.60
N SER A 55 0.56 7.38 21.71
CA SER A 55 -0.89 7.61 21.82
C SER A 55 -1.36 8.74 20.90
N ALA A 56 -0.60 9.83 20.76
CA ALA A 56 -0.92 10.91 19.82
C ALA A 56 -0.92 10.41 18.36
N ALA A 57 0.05 9.57 18.01
CA ALA A 57 0.13 8.95 16.69
C ALA A 57 -1.08 8.06 16.40
N GLN A 58 -1.52 7.29 17.41
CA GLN A 58 -2.70 6.45 17.32
C GLN A 58 -3.98 7.28 17.18
N GLU A 59 -4.13 8.38 17.94
CA GLU A 59 -5.28 9.29 17.78
C GLU A 59 -5.37 9.82 16.35
N ILE A 60 -4.26 10.28 15.75
CA ILE A 60 -4.25 10.76 14.36
C ILE A 60 -4.60 9.65 13.36
N ALA A 61 -4.09 8.43 13.56
CA ALA A 61 -4.42 7.29 12.70
C ALA A 61 -5.93 6.94 12.75
N GLU A 62 -6.56 7.20 13.90
CA GLU A 62 -7.97 6.92 14.13
C GLU A 62 -8.91 7.99 13.56
N LEU A 63 -8.40 9.19 13.24
CA LEU A 63 -9.18 10.26 12.62
C LEU A 63 -9.76 9.83 11.26
N THR A 64 -10.95 10.35 11.00
CA THR A 64 -11.71 10.11 9.77
C THR A 64 -12.43 11.36 9.33
N TRP A 65 -12.42 11.65 8.03
CA TRP A 65 -13.10 12.80 7.45
C TRP A 65 -14.13 12.41 6.39
N GLY A 66 -15.23 13.17 6.35
CA GLY A 66 -16.33 12.97 5.40
C GLY A 66 -17.15 11.70 5.60
N PRO A 67 -18.18 11.48 4.77
CA PRO A 67 -19.16 10.40 4.93
C PRO A 67 -18.55 9.00 4.73
N THR A 68 -17.45 8.90 3.99
CA THR A 68 -16.74 7.64 3.72
C THR A 68 -15.67 7.31 4.75
N GLY A 69 -15.46 8.18 5.75
CA GLY A 69 -14.48 7.98 6.81
C GLY A 69 -13.05 7.92 6.29
N VAL A 70 -12.65 8.92 5.48
CA VAL A 70 -11.33 8.99 4.87
C VAL A 70 -10.25 9.10 5.96
N ARG A 71 -9.27 8.21 5.93
CA ARG A 71 -8.14 8.16 6.87
C ARG A 71 -7.02 9.11 6.46
N VAL A 72 -6.13 9.46 7.41
CA VAL A 72 -5.05 10.43 7.23
C VAL A 72 -4.23 10.27 5.95
N TYR A 73 -3.73 9.07 5.65
CA TYR A 73 -2.91 8.87 4.44
C TYR A 73 -3.75 8.80 3.15
N ASN A 74 -5.02 8.36 3.24
CA ASN A 74 -5.93 8.46 2.10
C ASN A 74 -6.27 9.93 1.81
N LEU A 75 -6.41 10.77 2.85
CA LEU A 75 -6.63 12.20 2.72
C LEU A 75 -5.45 12.88 2.03
N ILE A 76 -4.21 12.52 2.36
CA ILE A 76 -3.03 13.01 1.63
C ILE A 76 -3.09 12.60 0.15
N GLY A 77 -3.43 11.34 -0.13
CA GLY A 77 -3.63 10.86 -1.50
C GLY A 77 -4.68 11.67 -2.27
N LEU A 78 -5.77 12.06 -1.61
CA LEU A 78 -6.77 12.95 -2.19
C LEU A 78 -6.27 14.37 -2.36
N GLY A 79 -5.48 14.89 -1.42
CA GLY A 79 -4.80 16.17 -1.54
C GLY A 79 -3.94 16.26 -2.81
N LEU A 80 -3.17 15.20 -3.11
CA LEU A 80 -2.35 15.13 -4.33
C LEU A 80 -3.18 15.21 -5.63
N LEU A 81 -4.46 14.84 -5.57
CA LEU A 81 -5.39 14.92 -6.71
C LEU A 81 -6.11 16.26 -6.79
N LEU A 82 -6.42 16.87 -5.64
CA LEU A 82 -7.23 18.08 -5.54
C LEU A 82 -6.40 19.38 -5.55
N PHE A 83 -5.16 19.31 -5.05
CA PHE A 83 -4.23 20.44 -4.87
C PHE A 83 -2.84 20.02 -5.36
N ASP A 84 -2.70 19.78 -6.65
CA ASP A 84 -1.48 19.23 -7.27
C ASP A 84 -0.27 20.16 -7.17
N ASP A 85 -0.50 21.47 -7.09
CA ASP A 85 0.50 22.52 -6.87
C ASP A 85 1.19 22.44 -5.50
N MET A 86 0.64 21.67 -4.56
CA MET A 86 1.16 21.49 -3.20
C MET A 86 1.91 20.17 -2.99
N ARG A 87 2.20 19.42 -4.06
CA ARG A 87 2.76 18.06 -4.00
C ARG A 87 3.90 17.89 -2.99
N GLU A 88 4.96 18.69 -3.10
CA GLU A 88 6.15 18.51 -2.24
C GLU A 88 5.84 18.73 -0.76
N LYS A 89 4.91 19.64 -0.46
CA LYS A 89 4.46 19.92 0.90
C LYS A 89 3.62 18.76 1.45
N GLN A 90 2.72 18.22 0.65
CA GLN A 90 1.89 17.05 1.01
C GLN A 90 2.77 15.81 1.26
N LEU A 91 3.77 15.57 0.40
CA LEU A 91 4.72 14.47 0.61
C LEU A 91 5.61 14.69 1.83
N ALA A 92 5.95 15.94 2.18
CA ALA A 92 6.64 16.26 3.43
C ALA A 92 5.79 15.91 4.66
N VAL A 93 4.48 16.21 4.63
CA VAL A 93 3.53 15.78 5.67
C VAL A 93 3.47 14.26 5.77
N ALA A 94 3.36 13.55 4.63
CA ALA A 94 3.35 12.08 4.62
C ALA A 94 4.62 11.48 5.25
N ARG A 95 5.80 12.00 4.87
CA ARG A 95 7.08 11.56 5.44
C ARG A 95 7.15 11.80 6.93
N TRP A 96 6.79 13.00 7.38
CA TRP A 96 6.87 13.35 8.78
C TRP A 96 5.91 12.53 9.64
N LEU A 97 4.65 12.40 9.22
CA LEU A 97 3.64 11.59 9.93
C LEU A 97 4.08 10.13 10.05
N SER A 98 4.58 9.54 8.97
CA SER A 98 4.92 8.12 8.94
C SER A 98 6.22 7.78 9.65
N THR A 99 7.19 8.70 9.70
CA THR A 99 8.53 8.44 10.27
C THR A 99 8.74 9.09 11.62
N ALA A 100 8.56 10.41 11.74
CA ALA A 100 8.88 11.17 12.94
C ALA A 100 7.76 11.11 13.99
N ALA A 101 6.50 11.17 13.54
CA ALA A 101 5.34 10.99 14.41
C ALA A 101 4.94 9.51 14.57
N ALA A 102 5.47 8.62 13.72
CA ALA A 102 5.19 7.18 13.73
C ALA A 102 3.69 6.83 13.66
N VAL A 103 2.90 7.61 12.91
CA VAL A 103 1.47 7.38 12.68
C VAL A 103 1.29 6.10 11.83
N PRO A 104 0.56 5.08 12.32
CA PRO A 104 0.35 3.82 11.61
C PRO A 104 -0.16 3.97 10.18
N VAL A 105 0.51 3.31 9.23
CA VAL A 105 0.21 3.38 7.78
C VAL A 105 -0.76 2.30 7.28
N ASP A 106 -1.26 1.46 8.17
CA ASP A 106 -2.15 0.33 7.84
C ASP A 106 -3.65 0.65 7.98
N GLY A 107 -3.97 1.92 8.28
CA GLY A 107 -5.33 2.46 8.26
C GLY A 107 -6.00 2.18 6.91
N ALA A 108 -7.20 1.59 6.98
CA ALA A 108 -7.96 1.16 5.81
C ALA A 108 -9.32 1.85 5.75
N ASP A 109 -9.80 2.06 4.54
CA ASP A 109 -11.14 2.60 4.27
C ASP A 109 -12.26 1.55 4.44
N LEU A 110 -13.48 1.93 4.06
CA LEU A 110 -14.66 1.05 4.10
C LEU A 110 -14.55 -0.19 3.20
N SER A 111 -13.72 -0.14 2.15
CA SER A 111 -13.42 -1.29 1.29
C SER A 111 -12.33 -2.18 1.88
N GLY A 112 -11.66 -1.75 2.94
CA GLY A 112 -10.47 -2.41 3.50
C GLY A 112 -9.19 -2.10 2.75
N SER A 113 -9.19 -1.09 1.88
CA SER A 113 -8.02 -0.65 1.11
C SER A 113 -7.24 0.40 1.91
N THR A 114 -5.91 0.25 1.95
CA THR A 114 -5.01 1.20 2.64
C THR A 114 -4.56 2.32 1.70
N ALA A 115 -3.88 3.33 2.23
CA ALA A 115 -3.29 4.38 1.40
C ALA A 115 -2.27 3.86 0.39
N LEU A 116 -1.45 2.87 0.78
CA LEU A 116 -0.55 2.20 -0.17
C LEU A 116 -1.33 1.51 -1.29
N PHE A 117 -2.45 0.86 -0.99
CA PHE A 117 -3.30 0.23 -2.01
C PHE A 117 -3.77 1.25 -3.04
N HIS A 118 -4.29 2.39 -2.59
CA HIS A 118 -4.79 3.45 -3.47
C HIS A 118 -3.68 4.15 -4.25
N ALA A 119 -2.55 4.46 -3.61
CA ALA A 119 -1.41 5.12 -4.24
C ALA A 119 -0.83 4.33 -5.43
N ILE A 120 -0.96 3.00 -5.42
CA ILE A 120 -0.50 2.15 -6.53
C ILE A 120 -1.62 1.66 -7.44
N SER A 121 -2.89 1.78 -7.03
CA SER A 121 -4.02 1.52 -7.91
C SER A 121 -4.03 2.60 -9.01
N THR A 122 -4.20 2.23 -10.28
CA THR A 122 -4.09 3.21 -11.39
C THR A 122 -5.28 4.16 -11.50
N HIS A 123 -6.23 4.09 -10.56
CA HIS A 123 -7.51 4.81 -10.58
C HIS A 123 -7.69 5.57 -9.26
N PRO A 124 -7.76 6.92 -9.28
CA PRO A 124 -7.66 7.80 -10.46
C PRO A 124 -6.21 8.06 -10.93
N ALA A 125 -5.20 7.90 -10.06
CA ALA A 125 -3.81 8.22 -10.37
C ALA A 125 -2.84 7.17 -9.79
N PHE A 126 -1.64 7.10 -10.35
CA PHE A 126 -0.54 6.32 -9.80
C PHE A 126 0.43 7.28 -9.11
N GLU A 127 0.55 7.17 -7.79
CA GLU A 127 1.33 8.04 -6.91
C GLU A 127 2.56 7.29 -6.35
N PRO A 128 3.63 7.10 -7.16
CA PRO A 128 4.79 6.30 -6.75
C PRO A 128 5.51 6.87 -5.53
N ASP A 129 5.55 8.20 -5.36
CA ASP A 129 6.25 8.81 -4.23
C ASP A 129 5.51 8.57 -2.92
N LEU A 130 4.17 8.72 -2.91
CA LEU A 130 3.35 8.38 -1.75
C LEU A 130 3.42 6.88 -1.45
N ALA A 131 3.37 6.04 -2.49
CA ALA A 131 3.53 4.59 -2.35
C ALA A 131 4.88 4.22 -1.72
N GLN A 132 5.97 4.89 -2.14
CA GLN A 132 7.29 4.69 -1.57
C GLN A 132 7.34 5.05 -0.09
N ILE A 133 6.81 6.23 0.28
CA ILE A 133 6.78 6.68 1.69
C ILE A 133 6.01 5.67 2.56
N MET A 134 4.82 5.24 2.11
CA MET A 134 4.02 4.26 2.86
C MET A 134 4.75 2.91 2.99
N TYR A 135 5.38 2.47 1.92
CA TYR A 135 6.14 1.21 1.90
C TYR A 135 7.36 1.24 2.81
N ASP A 136 8.12 2.33 2.79
CA ASP A 136 9.30 2.54 3.64
C ASP A 136 8.91 2.60 5.12
N ALA A 137 7.72 3.14 5.42
CA ALA A 137 7.10 3.11 6.74
C ALA A 137 6.51 1.75 7.14
N GLY A 138 6.67 0.71 6.30
CA GLY A 138 6.31 -0.67 6.63
C GLY A 138 4.94 -1.13 6.15
N ALA A 139 4.24 -0.37 5.29
CA ALA A 139 2.97 -0.80 4.72
C ALA A 139 3.11 -2.11 3.93
N ASP A 140 2.14 -3.02 4.08
CA ASP A 140 2.12 -4.31 3.39
C ASP A 140 1.59 -4.16 1.96
N VAL A 141 2.49 -4.25 0.98
CA VAL A 141 2.17 -4.24 -0.46
C VAL A 141 1.19 -5.36 -0.86
N ASN A 142 1.16 -6.48 -0.13
CA ASN A 142 0.28 -7.61 -0.39
C ASN A 142 -1.01 -7.59 0.44
N ARG A 143 -1.32 -6.47 1.11
CA ARG A 143 -2.54 -6.31 1.89
C ARG A 143 -3.76 -6.56 1.00
N ARG A 144 -4.67 -7.38 1.52
CA ARG A 144 -5.94 -7.69 0.87
C ARG A 144 -7.04 -6.81 1.44
N ASN A 145 -7.84 -6.22 0.55
CA ASN A 145 -9.05 -5.51 0.92
C ASN A 145 -10.19 -6.50 1.26
N ARG A 146 -11.39 -6.00 1.55
CA ARG A 146 -12.56 -6.82 1.94
C ARG A 146 -13.05 -7.75 0.83
N TYR A 147 -12.69 -7.47 -0.42
CA TYR A 147 -12.96 -8.35 -1.58
C TYR A 147 -11.86 -9.39 -1.79
N GLY A 148 -10.87 -9.44 -0.89
CA GLY A 148 -9.72 -10.33 -1.01
C GLY A 148 -8.69 -9.87 -2.05
N ALA A 149 -8.93 -8.75 -2.71
CA ALA A 149 -8.07 -8.21 -3.75
C ALA A 149 -6.85 -7.50 -3.15
N THR A 150 -5.69 -7.69 -3.78
CA THR A 150 -4.50 -6.83 -3.62
C THR A 150 -4.55 -5.69 -4.62
N ALA A 151 -3.74 -4.64 -4.42
CA ALA A 151 -3.70 -3.50 -5.34
C ALA A 151 -3.35 -3.91 -6.78
N ALA A 152 -2.62 -5.01 -6.97
CA ALA A 152 -2.33 -5.53 -8.30
C ALA A 152 -3.56 -6.04 -9.07
N HIS A 153 -4.64 -6.44 -8.39
CA HIS A 153 -5.91 -6.74 -9.08
C HIS A 153 -6.43 -5.46 -9.75
N GLU A 154 -6.45 -4.34 -9.04
CA GLU A 154 -6.89 -3.04 -9.57
C GLU A 154 -5.93 -2.52 -10.66
N ILE A 155 -4.61 -2.63 -10.47
CA ILE A 155 -3.63 -2.29 -11.51
C ILE A 155 -3.93 -3.05 -12.80
N CYS A 156 -4.29 -4.33 -12.69
CA CYS A 156 -4.56 -5.18 -13.84
C CYS A 156 -5.96 -4.98 -14.45
N MET A 157 -6.88 -4.30 -13.74
CA MET A 157 -8.18 -3.87 -14.24
C MET A 157 -8.09 -2.44 -14.79
N ILE A 158 -7.64 -2.31 -16.03
CA ILE A 158 -7.51 -1.01 -16.68
C ILE A 158 -8.88 -0.56 -17.21
N ALA A 159 -9.33 0.63 -16.79
CA ALA A 159 -10.43 1.35 -17.44
C ALA A 159 -9.97 2.22 -18.63
N ASP A 160 -8.75 2.78 -18.57
CA ASP A 160 -8.18 3.64 -19.60
C ASP A 160 -7.21 2.88 -20.53
N SER A 161 -7.70 2.50 -21.72
CA SER A 161 -6.88 1.81 -22.74
C SER A 161 -6.00 2.75 -23.58
N SER A 162 -5.89 4.04 -23.22
CA SER A 162 -4.98 4.98 -23.87
C SER A 162 -3.51 4.58 -23.66
N ARG A 163 -2.61 5.16 -24.48
CA ARG A 163 -1.15 4.96 -24.32
C ARG A 163 -0.67 5.39 -22.93
N GLU A 164 -1.30 6.40 -22.33
CA GLU A 164 -0.98 6.89 -21.01
C GLU A 164 -1.46 5.92 -19.93
N GLY A 165 -2.70 5.44 -20.01
CA GLY A 165 -3.25 4.43 -19.11
C GLY A 165 -2.41 3.15 -19.11
N VAL A 166 -1.98 2.68 -20.29
CA VAL A 166 -1.07 1.52 -20.40
C VAL A 166 0.30 1.80 -19.77
N ARG A 167 0.86 3.00 -19.95
CA ARG A 167 2.14 3.37 -19.31
C ARG A 167 2.00 3.43 -17.79
N LYS A 168 0.89 3.97 -17.29
CA LYS A 168 0.56 4.03 -15.86
C LYS A 168 0.46 2.62 -15.28
N MET A 169 -0.24 1.71 -15.96
CA MET A 169 -0.34 0.30 -15.59
C MET A 169 1.02 -0.40 -15.58
N GLU A 170 1.83 -0.21 -16.62
CA GLU A 170 3.19 -0.76 -16.69
C GLU A 170 4.05 -0.28 -15.51
N GLY A 171 4.01 1.03 -15.22
CA GLY A 171 4.75 1.65 -14.11
C GLY A 171 4.29 1.13 -12.75
N ALA A 172 2.99 1.11 -12.50
CA ALA A 172 2.42 0.61 -11.25
C ALA A 172 2.69 -0.88 -11.05
N LEU A 173 2.55 -1.70 -12.10
CA LEU A 173 2.84 -3.13 -12.04
C LEU A 173 4.34 -3.37 -11.78
N ARG A 174 5.21 -2.60 -12.44
CA ARG A 174 6.67 -2.67 -12.23
C ARG A 174 7.02 -2.30 -10.81
N TRP A 175 6.48 -1.21 -10.27
CA TRP A 175 6.66 -0.83 -8.88
C TRP A 175 6.17 -1.94 -7.95
N PHE A 176 4.97 -2.45 -8.15
CA PHE A 176 4.38 -3.51 -7.30
C PHE A 176 5.29 -4.74 -7.23
N VAL A 177 5.76 -5.27 -8.36
CA VAL A 177 6.56 -6.50 -8.37
C VAL A 177 7.97 -6.30 -7.80
N THR A 178 8.60 -5.13 -8.02
CA THR A 178 9.94 -4.85 -7.48
C THR A 178 9.91 -4.58 -5.97
N HIS A 179 8.77 -4.19 -5.42
CA HIS A 179 8.54 -3.98 -3.99
C HIS A 179 8.00 -5.23 -3.29
N GLY A 180 8.10 -6.39 -3.95
CA GLY A 180 7.71 -7.68 -3.40
C GLY A 180 6.21 -7.95 -3.38
N GLY A 181 5.48 -7.28 -4.25
CA GLY A 181 4.13 -7.65 -4.61
C GLY A 181 4.05 -9.05 -5.21
N ASN A 182 2.99 -9.76 -4.88
CA ASN A 182 2.69 -11.11 -5.34
C ASN A 182 1.49 -11.10 -6.29
N VAL A 183 1.73 -11.45 -7.56
CA VAL A 183 0.72 -11.47 -8.63
C VAL A 183 -0.07 -12.78 -8.70
N ASP A 184 0.16 -13.70 -7.76
CA ASP A 184 -0.48 -15.01 -7.68
C ASP A 184 -1.42 -15.15 -6.45
N VAL A 185 -1.65 -14.05 -5.71
CA VAL A 185 -2.62 -13.98 -4.62
C VAL A 185 -4.03 -14.01 -5.20
N LYS A 186 -4.89 -14.88 -4.65
CA LYS A 186 -6.29 -14.98 -5.07
C LYS A 186 -7.19 -13.99 -4.32
N ASP A 187 -8.04 -13.29 -5.06
CA ASP A 187 -9.20 -12.59 -4.50
C ASP A 187 -10.34 -13.56 -4.12
N SER A 188 -11.49 -13.00 -3.73
CA SER A 188 -12.69 -13.78 -3.38
C SER A 188 -13.29 -14.54 -4.57
N ASP A 189 -13.10 -14.05 -5.80
CA ASP A 189 -13.56 -14.72 -7.04
C ASP A 189 -12.54 -15.74 -7.57
N ARG A 190 -11.46 -15.97 -6.81
CA ARG A 190 -10.35 -16.88 -7.13
C ARG A 190 -9.52 -16.42 -8.34
N CYS A 191 -9.69 -15.17 -8.77
CA CYS A 191 -8.85 -14.51 -9.75
C CYS A 191 -7.52 -14.11 -9.08
N THR A 192 -6.45 -14.13 -9.86
CA THR A 192 -5.14 -13.60 -9.47
C THR A 192 -4.85 -12.36 -10.29
N PRO A 193 -3.99 -11.44 -9.83
CA PRO A 193 -3.54 -10.33 -10.67
C PRO A 193 -2.99 -10.82 -12.02
N ARG A 194 -2.24 -11.92 -12.02
CA ARG A 194 -1.73 -12.56 -13.24
C ARG A 194 -2.84 -13.00 -14.20
N SER A 195 -3.92 -13.61 -13.70
CA SER A 195 -5.02 -14.04 -14.57
C SER A 195 -5.82 -12.85 -15.10
N VAL A 196 -6.07 -11.83 -14.26
CA VAL A 196 -6.71 -10.59 -14.68
C VAL A 196 -5.87 -9.89 -15.74
N LEU A 197 -4.55 -9.80 -15.54
CA LEU A 197 -3.60 -9.25 -16.50
C LEU A 197 -3.68 -9.96 -17.87
N GLY A 198 -3.76 -11.29 -17.86
CA GLY A 198 -3.92 -12.08 -19.08
C GLY A 198 -5.21 -11.76 -19.85
N MET A 199 -6.31 -11.53 -19.14
CA MET A 199 -7.59 -11.13 -19.74
C MET A 199 -7.53 -9.69 -20.28
N THR A 200 -7.04 -8.74 -19.50
CA THR A 200 -6.93 -7.32 -19.88
C THR A 200 -6.02 -7.14 -21.09
N THR A 201 -4.84 -7.77 -21.07
CA THR A 201 -3.86 -7.64 -22.16
C THR A 201 -4.27 -8.36 -23.45
N ALA A 202 -5.28 -9.24 -23.41
CA ALA A 202 -5.83 -9.86 -24.61
C ALA A 202 -6.50 -8.85 -25.54
N MET A 203 -7.00 -7.73 -25.00
CA MET A 203 -7.64 -6.65 -25.75
C MET A 203 -6.67 -5.55 -26.19
N MET A 204 -5.39 -5.64 -25.80
CA MET A 204 -4.37 -4.63 -26.09
C MET A 204 -3.66 -4.90 -27.43
N GLY A 205 -3.13 -3.83 -28.04
CA GLY A 205 -2.23 -3.95 -29.19
C GLY A 205 -0.98 -4.79 -28.86
N SER A 206 -0.45 -5.53 -29.84
CA SER A 206 0.63 -6.51 -29.63
C SER A 206 1.86 -5.95 -28.90
N SER A 207 2.29 -4.74 -29.27
CA SER A 207 3.43 -4.06 -28.63
C SER A 207 3.18 -3.72 -27.17
N ASP A 208 1.98 -3.20 -26.86
CA ASP A 208 1.61 -2.83 -25.50
C ASP A 208 1.39 -4.06 -24.62
N ARG A 209 0.73 -5.08 -25.16
CA ARG A 209 0.61 -6.40 -24.53
C ARG A 209 1.97 -6.97 -24.16
N SER A 210 2.90 -7.03 -25.12
CA SER A 210 4.24 -7.57 -24.88
C SER A 210 4.98 -6.78 -23.81
N ARG A 211 4.90 -5.44 -23.86
CA ARG A 211 5.55 -4.53 -22.91
C ARG A 211 5.08 -4.74 -21.46
N VAL A 212 3.77 -4.86 -21.24
CA VAL A 212 3.22 -5.06 -19.89
C VAL A 212 3.51 -6.47 -19.38
N LEU A 213 3.28 -7.52 -20.19
CA LEU A 213 3.52 -8.91 -19.77
C LEU A 213 4.99 -9.15 -19.40
N LYS A 214 5.91 -8.50 -20.13
CA LYS A 214 7.35 -8.56 -19.86
C LYS A 214 7.71 -8.16 -18.41
N VAL A 215 6.95 -7.25 -17.79
CA VAL A 215 7.19 -6.85 -16.38
C VAL A 215 7.10 -8.05 -15.44
N VAL A 216 6.06 -8.87 -15.59
CA VAL A 216 5.84 -10.05 -14.75
C VAL A 216 6.80 -11.17 -15.13
N GLU A 217 7.05 -11.37 -16.44
CA GLU A 217 7.97 -12.39 -16.94
C GLU A 217 9.41 -12.16 -16.46
N ASP A 218 9.89 -10.90 -16.49
CA ASP A 218 11.22 -10.55 -16.03
C ASP A 218 11.36 -10.80 -14.51
N GLU A 219 10.33 -10.49 -13.72
CA GLU A 219 10.31 -10.79 -12.28
C GLU A 219 10.27 -12.30 -12.01
N ASP A 220 9.45 -13.08 -12.71
CA ASP A 220 9.40 -14.53 -12.59
C ASP A 220 10.76 -15.16 -12.91
N LYS A 221 11.40 -14.67 -13.98
CA LYS A 221 12.75 -15.10 -14.37
C LYS A 221 13.77 -14.76 -13.31
N ARG A 222 13.70 -13.57 -12.70
CA ARG A 222 14.56 -13.18 -11.57
C ARG A 222 14.37 -14.13 -10.39
N ARG A 223 13.14 -14.32 -9.91
CA ARG A 223 12.83 -15.23 -8.78
C ARG A 223 13.32 -16.65 -9.03
N LYS A 224 13.09 -17.18 -10.24
CA LYS A 224 13.56 -18.50 -10.65
C LYS A 224 15.08 -18.61 -10.61
N GLY A 225 15.80 -17.56 -11.03
CA GLY A 225 17.27 -17.50 -11.00
C GLY A 225 17.85 -17.49 -9.58
N ARG A 226 17.11 -16.96 -8.60
CA ARG A 226 17.53 -16.85 -7.19
C ARG A 226 17.34 -18.12 -6.37
N LYS A 227 16.49 -19.06 -6.81
CA LYS A 227 16.22 -20.33 -6.10
C LYS A 227 15.84 -20.07 -4.63
N ASP A 228 16.59 -20.66 -3.68
CA ASP A 228 16.36 -20.54 -2.23
C ASP A 228 16.81 -19.19 -1.63
N ALA A 229 17.38 -18.29 -2.43
CA ALA A 229 17.91 -17.01 -1.94
C ALA A 229 16.84 -15.91 -1.78
N CYS A 230 15.62 -16.11 -2.27
CA CYS A 230 14.53 -15.15 -2.15
C CYS A 230 13.27 -15.75 -1.53
N CYS A 231 12.46 -14.91 -0.88
CA CYS A 231 11.15 -15.31 -0.37
C CYS A 231 10.23 -15.80 -1.49
N VAL A 232 9.58 -16.95 -1.32
CA VAL A 232 8.66 -17.52 -2.32
C VAL A 232 7.44 -16.63 -2.57
N CYS A 233 6.97 -15.90 -1.55
CA CYS A 233 5.81 -15.01 -1.67
C CYS A 233 6.17 -13.65 -2.29
N CYS A 234 7.10 -12.92 -1.65
CA CYS A 234 7.40 -11.54 -2.02
C CYS A 234 8.69 -11.37 -2.81
N GLY A 235 9.46 -12.42 -3.10
CA GLY A 235 10.68 -12.33 -3.91
C GLY A 235 11.82 -11.48 -3.31
N ARG A 236 11.70 -11.03 -2.05
CA ARG A 236 12.72 -10.24 -1.33
C ARG A 236 13.89 -11.13 -0.87
N GLU A 237 15.07 -10.54 -0.79
CA GLU A 237 16.36 -11.19 -0.51
C GLU A 237 17.10 -10.55 0.68
N ASP A 238 16.67 -9.37 1.10
CA ASP A 238 17.28 -8.52 2.13
C ASP A 238 16.75 -8.81 3.55
N LEU A 239 15.82 -9.76 3.68
CA LEU A 239 15.26 -10.19 4.96
C LEU A 239 15.67 -11.64 5.25
N ARG A 240 15.79 -11.95 6.55
CA ARG A 240 16.00 -13.34 6.99
C ARG A 240 14.85 -14.23 6.51
N LEU A 241 15.20 -15.34 5.87
CA LEU A 241 14.23 -16.32 5.37
C LEU A 241 14.13 -17.52 6.33
N LEU A 242 12.91 -17.81 6.77
CA LEU A 242 12.57 -19.03 7.49
C LEU A 242 12.08 -20.09 6.50
N ARG A 243 12.58 -21.33 6.66
CA ARG A 243 12.15 -22.46 5.83
C ARG A 243 10.84 -23.03 6.34
N CYS A 244 9.99 -23.48 5.42
CA CYS A 244 8.77 -24.20 5.74
C CYS A 244 9.09 -25.42 6.61
N GLY A 245 8.51 -25.49 7.81
CA GLY A 245 8.77 -26.58 8.77
C GLY A 245 8.43 -27.98 8.25
N ARG A 246 7.52 -28.08 7.25
CA ARG A 246 7.09 -29.36 6.67
C ARG A 246 7.96 -29.82 5.50
N CYS A 247 8.12 -29.01 4.46
CA CYS A 247 8.85 -29.42 3.24
C CYS A 247 10.32 -29.01 3.23
N ARG A 248 10.73 -28.05 4.09
CA ARG A 248 12.07 -27.43 4.16
C ARG A 248 12.59 -26.78 2.87
N LYS A 249 11.77 -26.73 1.81
CA LYS A 249 12.11 -26.17 0.50
C LYS A 249 11.73 -24.69 0.36
N ALA A 250 10.49 -24.33 0.70
CA ALA A 250 10.04 -22.94 0.59
C ALA A 250 10.63 -22.04 1.68
N GLY A 251 11.19 -20.90 1.30
CA GLY A 251 11.65 -19.84 2.20
C GLY A 251 10.67 -18.67 2.25
N TYR A 252 10.36 -18.18 3.46
CA TYR A 252 9.48 -17.03 3.69
C TYR A 252 10.16 -16.00 4.59
N CYS A 253 9.84 -14.72 4.40
CA CYS A 253 10.30 -13.67 5.31
C CYS A 253 9.90 -13.98 6.76
N GLU A 254 10.79 -13.66 7.70
CA GLU A 254 10.54 -13.77 9.13
C GLU A 254 9.34 -12.88 9.54
N PRO A 255 8.35 -13.41 10.30
CA PRO A 255 7.17 -12.62 10.68
C PRO A 255 7.45 -11.37 11.52
N SER A 256 8.61 -11.32 12.20
CA SER A 256 9.09 -10.18 12.99
C SER A 256 9.17 -8.88 12.17
N THR A 257 9.26 -8.99 10.84
CA THR A 257 9.32 -7.83 9.93
C THR A 257 7.94 -7.27 9.59
N GLY A 258 6.88 -7.67 10.31
CA GLY A 258 5.48 -7.28 10.05
C GLY A 258 4.84 -7.93 8.82
N ARG A 259 5.59 -8.68 8.01
CA ARG A 259 5.13 -9.29 6.75
C ARG A 259 4.77 -10.75 6.95
N LEU A 260 3.50 -11.10 6.69
CA LEU A 260 3.00 -12.46 6.85
C LEU A 260 3.08 -13.28 5.55
N CYS A 261 4.25 -13.30 4.91
CA CYS A 261 4.50 -13.93 3.60
C CYS A 261 4.04 -15.39 3.53
N GLN A 262 4.34 -16.18 4.57
CA GLN A 262 3.89 -17.57 4.63
C GLN A 262 2.36 -17.65 4.67
N LYS A 263 1.68 -16.81 5.47
CA LYS A 263 0.22 -16.81 5.58
C LYS A 263 -0.45 -16.47 4.25
N VAL A 264 0.11 -15.53 3.50
CA VAL A 264 -0.37 -15.10 2.18
C VAL A 264 -0.24 -16.24 1.17
N ASP A 265 0.92 -16.91 1.11
CA ASP A 265 1.17 -17.99 0.13
C ASP A 265 0.61 -19.36 0.56
N TRP A 266 0.33 -19.56 1.85
CA TRP A 266 -0.06 -20.86 2.42
C TRP A 266 -1.22 -21.56 1.69
N PRO A 267 -2.32 -20.88 1.29
CA PRO A 267 -3.40 -21.51 0.55
C PRO A 267 -2.94 -22.20 -0.74
N ARG A 268 -1.93 -21.64 -1.42
CA ARG A 268 -1.34 -22.18 -2.64
C ARG A 268 -0.28 -23.24 -2.32
N HIS A 269 0.67 -22.90 -1.46
CA HIS A 269 1.81 -23.76 -1.14
C HIS A 269 1.38 -25.11 -0.54
N LYS A 270 0.43 -25.10 0.41
CA LYS A 270 -0.01 -26.32 1.12
C LYS A 270 -0.62 -27.37 0.20
N VAL A 271 -1.19 -26.96 -0.94
CA VAL A 271 -1.86 -27.84 -1.90
C VAL A 271 -0.92 -28.24 -3.03
N ALA A 272 -0.21 -27.28 -3.61
CA ALA A 272 0.55 -27.50 -4.85
C ALA A 272 2.00 -27.98 -4.63
N GLU A 273 2.64 -27.53 -3.55
CA GLU A 273 4.12 -27.57 -3.45
C GLU A 273 4.66 -28.22 -2.17
N CYS A 274 3.90 -28.18 -1.07
CA CYS A 274 4.34 -28.66 0.24
C CYS A 274 4.33 -30.20 0.35
N LYS A 275 5.25 -30.85 -0.38
CA LYS A 275 5.47 -32.30 -0.34
C LYS A 275 6.60 -32.61 0.64
N THR A 276 6.39 -33.56 1.55
CA THR A 276 7.45 -34.09 2.42
C THR A 276 8.51 -34.77 1.56
N THR A 277 9.77 -34.44 1.82
CA THR A 277 10.92 -35.20 1.30
C THR A 277 10.92 -36.59 1.88
#